data_AF-K0T9Z5-F1
#
_entry.id   AF-K0T9Z5-F1
#
_cell.length_a   1.000
_cell.length_b   1.000
_cell.length_c   1.000
_cell.angle_alpha   90.00
_cell.angle_beta   90.00
_cell.angle_gamma   90.00
#
_symmetry.space_group_name_H-M   'P 1'
#
loop_
_entity.id
_entity.type
_entity.pdbx_description
1 polymer ?
#
loop_
_entity_poly.entity_id
_entity_poly.type
_entity_poly.pdbx_seq_one_letter_code
_entity_poly.pdbx_strand_id
1 'polypeptide(L)'
;MPDYIASAIRKGDIKSVLRWINANQSEVRANAISSAEWMSAPALTLASLGSYLELMTLLLQLGANVNARNSVGLTAIRRLFTPSELAKGGVSDRIRLLLSWGASFFPGDDHSREVCICEARKFGRPELANLLDSELGGRRCEIFNLSLQPELNGKTCVADEYLPDSNQYKVTLETKSKEVLVLSPGNLRRRDRTPQDCGYYVEFKNGRTIRHDFDSSEDCQAFVAALNRDETQPVVTEEAEARAEQAAAELLAELGLDDSQSKVSTGSNHVQRSKKKKGGKKKKRK
;
A
#
# COMPACT_ATOMS: atom_id res chain seq x y z
N MET A 1 -14.58 9.76 -7.09
CA MET A 1 -13.76 10.53 -6.14
C MET A 1 -13.90 12.01 -6.45
N PRO A 2 -13.86 12.89 -5.44
CA PRO A 2 -13.84 14.35 -5.66
C PRO A 2 -12.60 14.79 -6.45
N ASP A 3 -12.71 15.89 -7.21
CA ASP A 3 -11.61 16.36 -8.06
C ASP A 3 -10.36 16.77 -7.28
N TYR A 4 -10.52 17.27 -6.04
CA TYR A 4 -9.38 17.59 -5.19
C TYR A 4 -8.56 16.33 -4.82
N ILE A 5 -9.22 15.17 -4.71
CA ILE A 5 -8.54 13.88 -4.50
C ILE A 5 -7.86 13.42 -5.79
N ALA A 6 -8.53 13.53 -6.95
CA ALA A 6 -7.91 13.21 -8.23
C ALA A 6 -6.65 14.06 -8.47
N SER A 7 -6.70 15.35 -8.11
CA SER A 7 -5.54 16.26 -8.12
C SER A 7 -4.44 15.83 -7.15
N ALA A 8 -4.80 15.42 -5.93
CA ALA A 8 -3.85 14.90 -4.94
C ALA A 8 -3.12 13.65 -5.45
N ILE A 9 -3.84 12.70 -6.08
CA ILE A 9 -3.23 11.51 -6.69
C ILE A 9 -2.23 11.91 -7.78
N ARG A 10 -2.59 12.83 -8.68
CA ARG A 10 -1.70 13.31 -9.76
C ARG A 10 -0.51 14.11 -9.28
N LYS A 11 -0.50 14.56 -8.02
CA LYS A 11 0.61 15.26 -7.38
C LYS A 11 1.41 14.36 -6.42
N GLY A 12 0.98 13.12 -6.23
CA GLY A 12 1.63 12.18 -5.32
C GLY A 12 1.43 12.51 -3.85
N ASP A 13 0.36 13.24 -3.50
CA ASP A 13 0.03 13.55 -2.11
C ASP A 13 -0.61 12.33 -1.43
N ILE A 14 0.25 11.37 -1.08
CA ILE A 14 -0.12 10.11 -0.43
C ILE A 14 -0.92 10.39 0.86
N LYS A 15 -0.53 11.42 1.63
CA LYS A 15 -1.18 11.75 2.90
C LYS A 15 -2.64 12.11 2.70
N SER A 16 -2.94 13.01 1.76
CA SER A 16 -4.32 13.42 1.48
C SER A 16 -5.15 12.27 0.90
N VAL A 17 -4.55 11.46 0.04
CA VAL A 17 -5.23 10.31 -0.58
C VAL A 17 -5.59 9.26 0.48
N LEU A 18 -4.64 8.84 1.32
CA LEU A 18 -4.89 7.84 2.36
C LEU A 18 -5.86 8.35 3.43
N ARG A 19 -5.77 9.63 3.82
CA ARG A 19 -6.75 10.23 4.74
C ARG A 19 -8.16 10.13 4.17
N TRP A 20 -8.33 10.33 2.88
CA TRP A 20 -9.64 10.23 2.24
C TRP A 20 -10.12 8.78 2.10
N ILE A 21 -9.25 7.85 1.73
CA ILE A 21 -9.59 6.42 1.65
C ILE A 21 -10.03 5.90 3.03
N ASN A 22 -9.25 6.19 4.08
CA ASN A 22 -9.49 5.64 5.42
C ASN A 22 -10.61 6.37 6.19
N ALA A 23 -11.11 7.50 5.70
CA ALA A 23 -12.19 8.24 6.36
C ALA A 23 -13.54 7.51 6.33
N ASN A 24 -13.72 6.48 5.49
CA ASN A 24 -14.90 5.63 5.52
C ASN A 24 -14.57 4.19 5.14
N GLN A 25 -14.38 3.33 6.15
CA GLN A 25 -14.03 1.91 5.98
C GLN A 25 -15.13 1.10 5.27
N SER A 26 -16.38 1.58 5.22
CA SER A 26 -17.46 0.88 4.51
C SER A 26 -17.42 1.04 2.99
N GLU A 27 -16.60 1.96 2.48
CA GLU A 27 -16.50 2.29 1.06
C GLU A 27 -15.14 1.82 0.53
N VAL A 28 -15.12 0.98 -0.51
CA VAL A 28 -13.88 0.51 -1.15
C VAL A 28 -13.29 1.62 -2.03
N ARG A 29 -12.88 2.72 -1.40
CA ARG A 29 -12.42 3.96 -2.04
C ARG A 29 -11.14 3.78 -2.86
N ALA A 30 -10.39 2.71 -2.64
CA ALA A 30 -9.24 2.31 -3.47
C ALA A 30 -9.63 2.11 -4.95
N ASN A 31 -10.90 1.75 -5.22
CA ASN A 31 -11.45 1.55 -6.56
C ASN A 31 -12.19 2.78 -7.12
N ALA A 32 -12.12 3.92 -6.44
CA ALA A 32 -12.82 5.10 -6.91
C ALA A 32 -12.28 5.59 -8.25
N ILE A 33 -13.19 6.12 -9.06
CA ILE A 33 -12.92 6.74 -10.36
C ILE A 33 -13.02 8.26 -10.25
N SER A 34 -12.28 9.00 -11.07
CA SER A 34 -12.40 10.46 -11.16
C SER A 34 -13.70 10.89 -11.83
N SER A 35 -13.93 12.20 -11.92
CA SER A 35 -15.03 12.77 -12.70
C SER A 35 -14.92 12.41 -14.18
N ALA A 36 -16.03 12.59 -14.92
CA ALA A 36 -16.10 12.37 -16.36
C ALA A 36 -15.15 13.30 -17.13
N GLU A 37 -14.96 14.53 -16.66
CA GLU A 37 -13.96 15.47 -17.19
C GLU A 37 -12.54 14.89 -17.14
N TRP A 38 -12.29 14.00 -16.18
CA TRP A 38 -11.03 13.29 -15.99
C TRP A 38 -11.10 11.85 -16.51
N MET A 39 -11.97 11.60 -17.50
CA MET A 39 -12.16 10.31 -18.18
C MET A 39 -12.59 9.16 -17.27
N SER A 40 -13.22 9.46 -16.12
CA SER A 40 -13.61 8.43 -15.14
C SER A 40 -12.44 7.48 -14.81
N ALA A 41 -11.23 8.02 -14.68
CA ALA A 41 -10.02 7.24 -14.50
C ALA A 41 -9.97 6.65 -13.08
N PRO A 42 -9.70 5.33 -12.94
CA PRO A 42 -9.44 4.72 -11.65
C PRO A 42 -8.26 5.39 -10.93
N ALA A 43 -8.31 5.43 -9.59
CA ALA A 43 -7.24 5.97 -8.75
C ALA A 43 -5.85 5.41 -9.12
N LEU A 44 -5.76 4.09 -9.33
CA LEU A 44 -4.54 3.42 -9.74
C LEU A 44 -4.02 3.91 -11.10
N THR A 45 -4.90 4.16 -12.07
CA THR A 45 -4.51 4.71 -13.37
C THR A 45 -3.94 6.12 -13.24
N LEU A 46 -4.56 6.98 -12.42
CA LEU A 46 -4.05 8.33 -12.16
C LEU A 46 -2.67 8.30 -11.47
N ALA A 47 -2.48 7.43 -10.47
CA ALA A 47 -1.20 7.25 -9.80
C ALA A 47 -0.12 6.73 -10.75
N SER A 48 -0.49 5.81 -11.66
CA SER A 48 0.40 5.25 -12.67
C SER A 48 0.92 6.31 -13.65
N LEU A 49 0.06 7.23 -14.09
CA LEU A 49 0.41 8.32 -15.01
C LEU A 49 1.24 9.43 -14.32
N GLY A 50 1.05 9.60 -13.00
CA GLY A 50 1.82 10.51 -12.16
C GLY A 50 3.21 10.00 -11.77
N SER A 51 3.55 8.75 -12.11
CA SER A 51 4.80 8.09 -11.74
C SER A 51 5.01 7.88 -10.23
N TYR A 52 3.93 7.74 -9.45
CA TYR A 52 4.00 7.57 -7.99
C TYR A 52 3.94 6.09 -7.61
N LEU A 53 5.08 5.39 -7.67
CA LEU A 53 5.16 3.94 -7.49
C LEU A 53 4.69 3.49 -6.10
N GLU A 54 5.02 4.25 -5.06
CA GLU A 54 4.59 3.98 -3.69
C GLU A 54 3.08 4.16 -3.52
N LEU A 55 2.51 5.19 -4.15
CA LEU A 55 1.06 5.39 -4.13
C LEU A 55 0.33 4.28 -4.90
N MET A 56 0.87 3.84 -6.04
CA MET A 56 0.33 2.68 -6.76
C MET A 56 0.34 1.43 -5.87
N THR A 57 1.45 1.20 -5.17
CA THR A 57 1.63 0.06 -4.27
C THR A 57 0.62 0.07 -3.13
N LEU A 58 0.47 1.23 -2.47
CA LEU A 58 -0.51 1.42 -1.40
C LEU A 58 -1.95 1.20 -1.90
N LEU A 59 -2.31 1.74 -3.07
CA LEU A 59 -3.63 1.53 -3.66
C LEU A 59 -3.90 0.04 -3.94
N LEU A 60 -2.91 -0.68 -4.46
CA LEU A 60 -3.01 -2.12 -4.73
C LEU A 60 -3.16 -2.94 -3.44
N GLN A 61 -2.38 -2.62 -2.40
CA GLN A 61 -2.52 -3.21 -1.06
C GLN A 61 -3.90 -2.95 -0.44
N LEU A 62 -4.52 -1.80 -0.76
CA LEU A 62 -5.88 -1.45 -0.34
C LEU A 62 -6.97 -2.04 -1.26
N GLY A 63 -6.62 -2.92 -2.19
CA GLY A 63 -7.56 -3.63 -3.05
C GLY A 63 -8.00 -2.86 -4.30
N ALA A 64 -7.21 -1.90 -4.78
CA ALA A 64 -7.43 -1.31 -6.10
C ALA A 64 -7.37 -2.38 -7.18
N ASN A 65 -8.39 -2.42 -8.04
CA ASN A 65 -8.50 -3.34 -9.15
C ASN A 65 -7.48 -2.97 -10.23
N VAL A 66 -6.44 -3.81 -10.34
CA VAL A 66 -5.34 -3.67 -11.32
C VAL A 66 -5.83 -3.59 -12.76
N ASN A 67 -6.98 -4.19 -13.07
CA ASN A 67 -7.59 -4.27 -14.39
C ASN A 67 -8.80 -3.33 -14.54
N ALA A 68 -9.01 -2.39 -13.61
CA ALA A 68 -10.05 -1.38 -13.76
C ALA A 68 -9.84 -0.58 -15.05
N ARG A 69 -10.93 -0.36 -15.78
CA ARG A 69 -10.94 0.35 -17.05
C ARG A 69 -11.54 1.74 -16.87
N ASN A 70 -10.96 2.74 -17.51
CA ASN A 70 -11.53 4.08 -17.57
C ASN A 70 -12.69 4.16 -18.58
N SER A 71 -13.23 5.35 -18.82
CA SER A 71 -14.37 5.54 -19.74
C SER A 71 -14.09 5.18 -21.20
N VAL A 72 -12.82 5.07 -21.59
CA VAL A 72 -12.39 4.63 -22.94
C VAL A 72 -11.91 3.19 -22.96
N GLY A 73 -12.18 2.41 -21.90
CA GLY A 73 -11.85 0.98 -21.85
C GLY A 73 -10.38 0.64 -21.52
N LEU A 74 -9.54 1.63 -21.22
CA LEU A 74 -8.11 1.44 -20.99
C LEU A 74 -7.80 1.10 -19.53
N THR A 75 -6.98 0.07 -19.32
CA THR A 75 -6.40 -0.28 -18.02
C THR A 75 -5.19 0.59 -17.68
N ALA A 76 -4.76 0.56 -16.41
CA ALA A 76 -3.52 1.22 -15.99
C ALA A 76 -2.30 0.77 -16.80
N ILE A 77 -2.14 -0.55 -17.05
CA ILE A 77 -1.01 -1.07 -17.81
C ILE A 77 -1.02 -0.57 -19.26
N ARG A 78 -2.17 -0.59 -19.95
CA ARG A 78 -2.27 -0.12 -21.34
C ARG A 78 -1.98 1.38 -21.47
N ARG A 79 -2.38 2.18 -20.47
CA ARG A 79 -2.09 3.62 -20.42
C ARG A 79 -0.60 3.95 -20.33
N LEU A 80 0.25 3.02 -19.88
CA LEU A 80 1.69 3.20 -19.84
C LEU A 80 2.39 2.96 -21.19
N PHE A 81 1.69 2.41 -22.18
CA PHE A 81 2.18 2.21 -23.56
C PHE A 81 1.74 3.34 -24.50
N THR A 82 1.76 4.59 -24.03
CA THR A 82 1.69 5.75 -24.93
C THR A 82 3.10 6.30 -25.18
N PRO A 83 3.32 7.03 -26.28
CA PRO A 83 4.61 7.64 -26.59
C PRO A 83 5.17 8.47 -25.42
N SER A 84 4.31 9.27 -24.78
CA SER A 84 4.67 10.12 -23.66
C SER A 84 5.08 9.33 -22.41
N GLU A 85 4.44 8.20 -22.14
CA GLU A 85 4.74 7.38 -20.95
C GLU A 85 5.98 6.52 -21.16
N LEU A 86 6.16 5.94 -22.35
CA LEU A 86 7.34 5.15 -22.68
C LEU A 86 8.61 5.99 -22.69
N ALA A 87 8.52 7.30 -22.97
CA ALA A 87 9.64 8.22 -22.87
C ALA A 87 10.04 8.57 -21.41
N LYS A 88 9.14 8.41 -20.44
CA LYS A 88 9.43 8.70 -19.02
C LYS A 88 10.33 7.62 -18.42
N GLY A 89 11.19 8.04 -17.49
CA GLY A 89 11.90 7.12 -16.59
C GLY A 89 10.93 6.32 -15.70
N GLY A 90 11.38 5.14 -15.26
CA GLY A 90 10.64 4.29 -14.32
C GLY A 90 9.36 3.64 -14.87
N VAL A 91 9.09 3.73 -16.19
CA VAL A 91 7.92 3.07 -16.80
C VAL A 91 7.98 1.55 -16.64
N SER A 92 9.19 0.97 -16.73
CA SER A 92 9.43 -0.45 -16.50
C SER A 92 9.04 -0.88 -15.09
N ASP A 93 9.36 -0.09 -14.06
CA ASP A 93 9.02 -0.41 -12.67
C ASP A 93 7.51 -0.38 -12.44
N ARG A 94 6.81 0.60 -13.05
CA ARG A 94 5.34 0.68 -13.00
C ARG A 94 4.68 -0.51 -13.69
N ILE A 95 5.19 -0.92 -14.84
CA ILE A 95 4.67 -2.08 -15.58
C ILE A 95 4.94 -3.38 -14.80
N ARG A 96 6.16 -3.57 -14.28
CA ARG A 96 6.52 -4.73 -13.44
C ARG A 96 5.65 -4.80 -12.18
N LEU A 97 5.40 -3.66 -11.53
CA LEU A 97 4.48 -3.61 -10.39
C LEU A 97 3.10 -4.12 -10.80
N LEU A 98 2.48 -3.54 -11.84
CA LEU A 98 1.16 -3.96 -12.32
C LEU A 98 1.12 -5.44 -12.72
N LEU A 99 2.13 -5.95 -13.44
CA LEU A 99 2.22 -7.36 -13.83
C LEU A 99 2.33 -8.30 -12.63
N SER A 100 3.12 -7.94 -11.62
CA SER A 100 3.25 -8.73 -10.39
C SER A 100 1.95 -8.80 -9.58
N TRP A 101 1.09 -7.79 -9.73
CA TRP A 101 -0.27 -7.73 -9.17
C TRP A 101 -1.35 -8.30 -10.09
N GLY A 102 -0.97 -9.01 -11.16
CA GLY A 102 -1.92 -9.72 -12.02
C GLY A 102 -2.58 -8.88 -13.11
N ALA A 103 -1.96 -7.75 -13.49
CA ALA A 103 -2.39 -7.00 -14.67
C ALA A 103 -2.49 -7.95 -15.88
N SER A 104 -3.62 -7.84 -16.57
CA SER A 104 -3.96 -8.67 -17.71
C SER A 104 -4.11 -7.81 -18.95
N PHE A 105 -3.74 -8.39 -20.08
CA PHE A 105 -4.01 -7.83 -21.40
C PHE A 105 -5.29 -8.45 -21.91
N PHE A 106 -6.10 -7.65 -22.58
CA PHE A 106 -7.39 -8.10 -23.08
C PHE A 106 -7.32 -8.24 -24.61
N PRO A 107 -7.89 -9.32 -25.17
CA PRO A 107 -7.94 -9.49 -26.62
C PRO A 107 -8.91 -8.48 -27.24
N GLY A 108 -8.63 -8.08 -28.47
CA GLY A 108 -9.42 -7.10 -29.22
C GLY A 108 -8.80 -5.69 -29.20
N ASP A 109 -8.95 -4.99 -30.33
CA ASP A 109 -8.59 -3.59 -30.57
C ASP A 109 -7.10 -3.23 -30.36
N ASP A 110 -6.79 -1.94 -30.30
CA ASP A 110 -5.46 -1.35 -30.06
C ASP A 110 -4.98 -1.53 -28.61
N HIS A 111 -5.49 -2.51 -27.87
CA HIS A 111 -5.30 -2.69 -26.42
C HIS A 111 -4.65 -4.01 -26.04
N SER A 112 -4.35 -4.85 -27.04
CA SER A 112 -3.77 -6.17 -26.83
C SER A 112 -2.33 -6.12 -26.32
N ARG A 113 -1.84 -7.28 -25.88
CA ARG A 113 -0.46 -7.48 -25.44
C ARG A 113 0.53 -7.20 -26.57
N GLU A 114 0.20 -7.67 -27.77
CA GLU A 114 1.01 -7.57 -28.98
C GLU A 114 1.18 -6.10 -29.39
N VAL A 115 0.13 -5.30 -29.27
CA VAL A 115 0.20 -3.84 -29.48
C VAL A 115 1.17 -3.20 -28.48
N CYS A 116 1.11 -3.58 -27.20
CA CYS A 116 2.02 -3.06 -26.19
C CYS A 116 3.49 -3.45 -26.47
N ILE A 117 3.74 -4.68 -26.93
CA ILE A 117 5.06 -5.15 -27.36
C ILE A 117 5.55 -4.32 -28.57
N CYS A 118 4.69 -4.09 -29.56
CA CYS A 118 5.01 -3.29 -30.74
C CYS A 118 5.40 -1.86 -30.37
N GLU A 119 4.61 -1.20 -29.50
CA GLU A 119 4.90 0.16 -29.03
C GLU A 119 6.22 0.21 -28.23
N ALA A 120 6.47 -0.77 -27.35
CA ALA A 120 7.74 -0.84 -26.63
C ALA A 120 8.94 -0.93 -27.59
N ARG A 121 8.86 -1.77 -28.64
CA ARG A 121 9.92 -1.87 -29.66
C ARG A 121 10.10 -0.57 -30.42
N LYS A 122 9.00 0.03 -30.88
CA LYS A 122 8.99 1.28 -31.65
C LYS A 122 9.63 2.44 -30.89
N PHE A 123 9.46 2.48 -29.57
CA PHE A 123 10.02 3.52 -28.69
C PHE A 123 11.34 3.12 -28.02
N GLY A 124 12.04 2.10 -28.54
CA GLY A 124 13.38 1.73 -28.07
C GLY A 124 13.40 1.17 -26.65
N ARG A 125 12.39 0.38 -26.28
CA ARG A 125 12.28 -0.35 -25.00
C ARG A 125 12.33 -1.87 -25.22
N PRO A 126 13.40 -2.43 -25.82
CA PRO A 126 13.47 -3.85 -26.17
C PRO A 126 13.40 -4.77 -24.93
N GLU A 127 13.96 -4.38 -23.79
CA GLU A 127 13.90 -5.17 -22.56
C GLU A 127 12.46 -5.30 -22.05
N LEU A 128 11.68 -4.22 -22.15
CA LEU A 128 10.27 -4.23 -21.80
C LEU A 128 9.44 -5.04 -22.79
N ALA A 129 9.77 -4.96 -24.08
CA ALA A 129 9.13 -5.79 -25.10
C ALA A 129 9.41 -7.28 -24.85
N ASN A 130 10.65 -7.66 -24.55
CA ASN A 130 11.05 -9.03 -24.24
C ASN A 130 10.40 -9.54 -22.96
N LEU A 131 10.31 -8.69 -21.92
CA LEU A 131 9.55 -8.98 -20.72
C LEU A 131 8.11 -9.38 -21.06
N LEU A 132 7.46 -8.58 -21.90
CA LEU A 132 6.10 -8.83 -22.35
C LEU A 132 5.97 -9.95 -23.37
N ASP A 133 7.01 -10.38 -24.07
CA ASP A 133 6.88 -11.51 -25.02
C ASP A 133 6.71 -12.85 -24.27
N SER A 134 7.32 -12.96 -23.09
CA SER A 134 7.28 -14.17 -22.26
C SER A 134 6.03 -14.26 -21.39
N GLU A 135 5.42 -15.43 -21.23
CA GLU A 135 4.17 -15.59 -20.48
C GLU A 135 4.23 -15.04 -19.04
N LEU A 136 5.33 -15.33 -18.34
CA LEU A 136 5.51 -15.02 -16.92
C LEU A 136 6.32 -13.75 -16.68
N GLY A 137 6.86 -13.09 -17.71
CA GLY A 137 7.70 -11.90 -17.53
C GLY A 137 7.03 -10.80 -16.72
N GLY A 138 7.71 -10.37 -15.66
CA GLY A 138 7.27 -9.36 -14.70
C GLY A 138 6.20 -9.84 -13.72
N ARG A 139 5.75 -11.10 -13.84
CA ARG A 139 4.72 -11.66 -12.97
C ARG A 139 5.32 -12.30 -11.72
N ARG A 140 4.53 -12.32 -10.66
CA ARG A 140 4.81 -13.09 -9.46
C ARG A 140 4.44 -14.56 -9.71
N CYS A 141 5.32 -15.45 -9.28
CA CYS A 141 5.19 -16.89 -9.44
C CYS A 141 5.46 -17.60 -8.12
N GLU A 142 5.04 -18.85 -8.05
CA GLU A 142 5.41 -19.83 -7.06
C GLU A 142 6.31 -20.87 -7.73
N ILE A 143 7.40 -21.22 -7.05
CA ILE A 143 8.32 -22.26 -7.49
C ILE A 143 7.71 -23.63 -7.15
N PHE A 144 7.70 -24.54 -8.12
CA PHE A 144 7.23 -25.91 -7.90
C PHE A 144 8.03 -26.92 -8.72
N ASN A 145 7.89 -28.19 -8.36
CA ASN A 145 8.50 -29.32 -9.07
C ASN A 145 10.04 -29.23 -9.22
N LEU A 146 10.72 -28.60 -8.26
CA LEU A 146 12.16 -28.47 -8.25
C LEU A 146 12.78 -29.64 -7.49
N SER A 147 13.37 -30.61 -8.21
CA SER A 147 13.91 -31.83 -7.61
C SER A 147 15.29 -31.64 -6.98
N LEU A 148 16.12 -30.74 -7.53
CA LEU A 148 17.49 -30.51 -7.06
C LEU A 148 17.55 -29.69 -5.76
N GLN A 149 16.55 -28.85 -5.52
CA GLN A 149 16.43 -27.95 -4.36
C GLN A 149 14.98 -27.95 -3.87
N PRO A 150 14.51 -29.06 -3.27
CA PRO A 150 13.11 -29.21 -2.88
C PRO A 150 12.64 -28.17 -1.86
N GLU A 151 13.56 -27.59 -1.08
CA GLU A 151 13.34 -26.51 -0.11
C GLU A 151 12.88 -25.19 -0.74
N LEU A 152 13.03 -25.03 -2.06
CA LEU A 152 12.53 -23.87 -2.79
C LEU A 152 11.08 -24.03 -3.25
N ASN A 153 10.53 -25.25 -3.23
CA ASN A 153 9.15 -25.48 -3.63
C ASN A 153 8.19 -24.76 -2.66
N GLY A 154 7.20 -24.06 -3.21
CA GLY A 154 6.26 -23.22 -2.48
C GLY A 154 6.75 -21.78 -2.26
N LYS A 155 8.05 -21.48 -2.44
CA LYS A 155 8.56 -20.11 -2.34
C LYS A 155 8.07 -19.25 -3.51
N THR A 156 7.87 -17.97 -3.23
CA THR A 156 7.42 -17.00 -4.22
C THR A 156 8.58 -16.22 -4.80
N CYS A 157 8.49 -15.91 -6.10
CA CYS A 157 9.50 -15.16 -6.84
C CYS A 157 8.85 -14.25 -7.88
N VAL A 158 9.61 -13.30 -8.43
CA VAL A 158 9.20 -12.50 -9.59
C VAL A 158 10.06 -12.90 -10.78
N ALA A 159 9.44 -13.17 -11.92
CA ALA A 159 10.16 -13.48 -13.14
C ALA A 159 10.67 -12.19 -13.81
N ASP A 160 11.92 -11.83 -13.55
CA ASP A 160 12.49 -10.54 -13.93
C ASP A 160 12.81 -10.45 -15.42
N GLU A 161 13.28 -11.55 -15.98
CA GLU A 161 13.77 -11.63 -17.36
C GLU A 161 13.56 -13.03 -17.92
N TYR A 162 13.16 -13.09 -19.18
CA TYR A 162 13.10 -14.34 -19.93
C TYR A 162 14.34 -14.44 -20.83
N LEU A 163 14.97 -15.62 -20.82
CA LEU A 163 16.17 -15.95 -21.57
C LEU A 163 15.77 -16.88 -22.73
N PRO A 164 15.61 -16.35 -23.96
CA PRO A 164 15.08 -17.13 -25.09
C PRO A 164 15.99 -18.29 -25.49
N ASP A 165 17.31 -18.12 -25.40
CA ASP A 165 18.31 -19.10 -25.86
C ASP A 165 18.27 -20.40 -25.05
N SER A 166 17.93 -20.33 -23.76
CA SER A 166 17.84 -21.48 -22.87
C SER A 166 16.41 -21.85 -22.49
N ASN A 167 15.40 -21.08 -22.94
CA ASN A 167 14.01 -21.19 -22.50
C ASN A 167 13.90 -21.22 -20.97
N GLN A 168 14.48 -20.22 -20.30
CA GLN A 168 14.51 -20.10 -18.84
C GLN A 168 14.14 -18.68 -18.41
N TYR A 169 13.75 -18.54 -17.15
CA TYR A 169 13.52 -17.26 -16.51
C TYR A 169 14.59 -16.99 -15.46
N LYS A 170 15.14 -15.78 -15.47
CA LYS A 170 15.81 -15.24 -14.31
C LYS A 170 14.73 -14.73 -13.36
N VAL A 171 14.71 -15.27 -12.15
CA VAL A 171 13.72 -14.94 -11.13
C VAL A 171 14.40 -14.44 -9.88
N THR A 172 13.80 -13.45 -9.21
CA THR A 172 14.23 -12.99 -7.89
C THR A 172 13.28 -13.54 -6.84
N LEU A 173 13.82 -14.24 -5.84
CA LEU A 173 13.06 -14.72 -4.69
C LEU A 173 12.52 -13.54 -3.87
N GLU A 174 11.31 -13.71 -3.37
CA GLU A 174 10.66 -12.74 -2.49
C GLU A 174 11.02 -12.96 -1.03
N THR A 175 12.33 -12.97 -0.79
CA THR A 175 12.93 -13.05 0.54
C THR A 175 13.71 -11.76 0.81
N LYS A 176 14.12 -11.52 2.06
CA LYS A 176 15.00 -10.38 2.37
C LYS A 176 16.33 -10.46 1.62
N SER A 177 16.82 -11.66 1.33
CA SER A 177 18.06 -11.87 0.59
C SER A 177 17.96 -11.51 -0.89
N LYS A 178 16.75 -11.49 -1.48
CA LYS A 178 16.50 -11.23 -2.90
C LYS A 178 17.41 -12.07 -3.81
N GLU A 179 17.56 -13.34 -3.44
CA GLU A 179 18.37 -14.29 -4.20
C GLU A 179 17.82 -14.45 -5.62
N VAL A 180 18.72 -14.51 -6.60
CA VAL A 180 18.38 -14.64 -8.01
C VAL A 180 18.66 -16.06 -8.48
N LEU A 181 17.66 -16.68 -9.09
CA LEU A 181 17.72 -18.03 -9.63
C LEU A 181 17.44 -18.02 -11.13
N VAL A 182 17.85 -19.09 -11.81
CA VAL A 182 17.49 -19.34 -13.21
C VAL A 182 16.68 -20.63 -13.27
N LEU A 183 15.40 -20.52 -13.64
CA LEU A 183 14.44 -21.61 -13.57
C LEU A 183 13.75 -21.82 -14.92
N SER A 184 13.41 -23.07 -15.22
CA SER A 184 12.61 -23.38 -16.41
C SER A 184 11.15 -22.94 -16.21
N PRO A 185 10.40 -22.65 -17.30
CA PRO A 185 8.97 -22.37 -17.21
C PRO A 185 8.18 -23.48 -16.49
N GLY A 186 8.60 -24.74 -16.64
CA GLY A 186 7.97 -25.89 -15.98
C GLY A 186 8.15 -25.93 -14.46
N ASN A 187 8.98 -25.04 -13.89
CA ASN A 187 9.16 -24.89 -12.45
C ASN A 187 8.47 -23.66 -11.87
N LEU A 188 7.73 -22.90 -12.69
CA LEU A 188 7.12 -21.64 -12.29
C LEU A 188 5.62 -21.66 -12.55
N ARG A 189 4.84 -21.40 -11.51
CA ARG A 189 3.39 -21.25 -11.60
C ARG A 189 3.01 -19.83 -11.28
N ARG A 190 2.25 -19.16 -12.15
CA ARG A 190 1.74 -17.80 -11.88
C ARG A 190 0.97 -17.76 -10.54
N ARG A 191 1.33 -16.82 -9.67
CA ARG A 191 0.69 -16.55 -8.38
C ARG A 191 0.72 -15.04 -8.14
N ASP A 192 -0.28 -14.34 -8.70
CA ASP A 192 -0.34 -12.88 -8.62
C ASP A 192 -0.47 -12.40 -7.17
N ARG A 193 0.01 -11.18 -6.91
CA ARG A 193 -0.19 -10.54 -5.60
C ARG A 193 -1.66 -10.23 -5.35
N THR A 194 -2.04 -10.30 -4.09
CA THR A 194 -3.33 -9.85 -3.57
C THR A 194 -3.11 -8.99 -2.32
N PRO A 195 -4.11 -8.22 -1.85
CA PRO A 195 -4.00 -7.52 -0.57
C PRO A 195 -3.55 -8.43 0.59
N GLN A 196 -4.04 -9.68 0.61
CA GLN A 196 -3.73 -10.66 1.65
C GLN A 196 -2.38 -11.36 1.43
N ASP A 197 -1.99 -11.58 0.17
CA ASP A 197 -0.74 -12.24 -0.22
C ASP A 197 0.06 -11.33 -1.15
N CYS A 198 0.57 -10.23 -0.58
CA CYS A 198 1.28 -9.19 -1.33
C CYS A 198 2.79 -9.39 -1.39
N GLY A 199 3.37 -10.34 -0.65
CA GLY A 199 4.81 -10.69 -0.63
C GLY A 199 5.74 -9.65 0.02
N TYR A 200 5.26 -8.42 0.19
CA TYR A 200 5.88 -7.33 0.95
C TYR A 200 4.76 -6.39 1.40
N TYR A 201 5.03 -5.52 2.36
CA TYR A 201 4.04 -4.54 2.81
C TYR A 201 4.62 -3.13 2.84
N VAL A 202 3.98 -2.17 2.18
CA VAL A 202 4.29 -0.74 2.32
C VAL A 202 3.26 -0.09 3.24
N GLU A 203 3.75 0.63 4.26
CA GLU A 203 2.95 1.49 5.12
C GLU A 203 3.32 2.96 4.87
N PHE A 204 2.40 3.88 5.15
CA PHE A 204 2.68 5.32 5.13
C PHE A 204 2.47 5.90 6.53
N LYS A 205 3.56 6.30 7.18
CA LYS A 205 3.56 6.80 8.56
C LYS A 205 4.42 8.05 8.66
N ASN A 206 3.93 9.07 9.37
CA ASN A 206 4.66 10.32 9.61
C ASN A 206 5.19 11.00 8.33
N GLY A 207 4.42 10.92 7.23
CA GLY A 207 4.79 11.55 5.96
C GLY A 207 5.83 10.78 5.14
N ARG A 208 6.17 9.54 5.53
CA ARG A 208 7.14 8.68 4.85
C ARG A 208 6.55 7.31 4.60
N THR A 209 7.01 6.66 3.53
CA THR A 209 6.69 5.27 3.22
C THR A 209 7.73 4.36 3.85
N ILE A 210 7.28 3.32 4.55
CA ILE A 210 8.14 2.30 5.14
C ILE A 210 7.80 0.98 4.45
N ARG A 211 8.83 0.27 3.98
CA ARG A 211 8.69 -1.01 3.30
C ARG A 211 9.11 -2.13 4.27
N HIS A 212 8.24 -3.11 4.41
CA HIS A 212 8.43 -4.35 5.15
C HIS A 212 8.66 -5.48 4.16
N ASP A 213 9.87 -6.04 4.18
CA ASP A 213 10.24 -7.24 3.43
C ASP A 213 10.28 -8.44 4.39
N PHE A 214 9.88 -9.61 3.89
CA PHE A 214 9.70 -10.82 4.69
C PHE A 214 10.62 -11.93 4.18
N ASP A 215 10.85 -12.95 5.01
CA ASP A 215 11.63 -14.13 4.61
C ASP A 215 10.76 -15.22 3.96
N SER A 216 9.44 -15.12 4.11
CA SER A 216 8.46 -16.02 3.51
C SER A 216 7.14 -15.30 3.17
N SER A 217 6.33 -15.92 2.30
CA SER A 217 5.00 -15.39 1.95
C SER A 217 4.03 -15.48 3.12
N GLU A 218 4.22 -16.49 3.97
CA GLU A 218 3.46 -16.80 5.17
C GLU A 218 3.67 -15.73 6.24
N ASP A 219 4.92 -15.27 6.44
CA ASP A 219 5.22 -14.16 7.36
C ASP A 219 4.54 -12.86 6.92
N CYS A 220 4.54 -12.58 5.61
CA CYS A 220 3.86 -11.42 5.04
C CYS A 220 2.35 -11.50 5.28
N GLN A 221 1.73 -12.66 5.01
CA GLN A 221 0.31 -12.90 5.24
C GLN A 221 -0.06 -12.77 6.71
N ALA A 222 0.76 -13.30 7.61
CA ALA A 222 0.56 -13.19 9.06
C ALA A 222 0.61 -11.72 9.53
N PHE A 223 1.56 -10.95 9.01
CA PHE A 223 1.66 -9.51 9.27
C PHE A 223 0.41 -8.75 8.80
N VAL A 224 -0.04 -8.98 7.55
CA VAL A 224 -1.26 -8.37 7.02
C VAL A 224 -2.49 -8.77 7.84
N ALA A 225 -2.61 -10.04 8.22
CA ALA A 225 -3.71 -10.54 9.04
C ALA A 225 -3.73 -9.94 10.46
N ALA A 226 -2.57 -9.58 11.02
CA ALA A 226 -2.49 -8.89 12.30
C ALA A 226 -3.00 -7.45 12.20
N LEU A 227 -2.62 -6.71 11.15
CA LEU A 227 -3.10 -5.34 10.92
C LEU A 227 -4.62 -5.27 10.78
N ASN A 228 -5.21 -6.19 10.03
CA ASN A 228 -6.66 -6.23 9.87
C ASN A 228 -7.39 -6.57 11.17
N ARG A 229 -6.77 -7.32 12.10
CA ARG A 229 -7.35 -7.64 13.41
C ARG A 229 -7.36 -6.44 14.34
N ASP A 230 -6.29 -5.66 14.36
CA ASP A 230 -6.22 -4.42 15.14
C ASP A 230 -7.21 -3.36 14.64
N GLU A 231 -7.49 -3.33 13.33
CA GLU A 231 -8.56 -2.48 12.76
C GLU A 231 -9.98 -2.94 13.14
N THR A 232 -10.19 -4.23 13.43
CA THR A 232 -11.48 -4.80 13.85
C THR A 232 -11.72 -4.80 15.36
N GLN A 233 -10.76 -4.36 16.18
CA GLN A 233 -11.07 -4.14 17.58
C GLN A 233 -12.14 -3.04 17.68
N PRO A 234 -13.23 -3.26 18.45
CA PRO A 234 -14.23 -2.22 18.63
C PRO A 234 -13.51 -0.99 19.17
N VAL A 235 -13.73 0.16 18.53
CA VAL A 235 -13.31 1.46 19.08
C VAL A 235 -13.70 1.45 20.55
N VAL A 236 -12.70 1.49 21.44
CA VAL A 236 -12.95 1.66 22.87
C VAL A 236 -13.62 3.02 22.98
N THR A 237 -14.94 3.02 23.03
CA THR A 237 -15.70 4.23 23.32
C THR A 237 -15.34 4.64 24.73
N GLU A 238 -15.23 5.93 25.02
CA GLU A 238 -15.02 6.42 26.40
C GLU A 238 -16.02 5.79 27.39
N GLU A 239 -17.21 5.43 26.91
CA GLU A 239 -18.27 4.77 27.67
C GLU A 239 -18.02 3.27 27.98
N ALA A 240 -17.16 2.60 27.20
CA ALA A 240 -16.71 1.24 27.45
C ALA A 240 -15.50 1.24 28.39
N GLU A 241 -14.62 2.23 28.24
CA GLU A 241 -13.50 2.48 29.16
C GLU A 241 -14.00 2.86 30.56
N ALA A 242 -14.95 3.79 30.65
CA ALA A 242 -15.58 4.18 31.92
C ALA A 242 -16.31 3.02 32.60
N ARG A 243 -16.94 2.12 31.82
CA ARG A 243 -17.57 0.91 32.38
C ARG A 243 -16.55 -0.10 32.89
N ALA A 244 -15.42 -0.25 32.20
CA ALA A 244 -14.33 -1.11 32.65
C ALA A 244 -13.67 -0.55 33.92
N GLU A 245 -13.45 0.77 33.98
CA GLU A 245 -12.93 1.44 35.18
C GLU A 245 -13.91 1.34 36.36
N GLN A 246 -15.21 1.52 36.12
CA GLN A 246 -16.22 1.39 37.17
C GLN A 246 -16.29 -0.05 37.70
N ALA A 247 -16.26 -1.05 36.81
CA ALA A 247 -16.24 -2.46 37.23
C ALA A 247 -14.96 -2.83 38.00
N ALA A 248 -13.81 -2.25 37.64
CA ALA A 248 -12.57 -2.41 38.37
C ALA A 248 -12.63 -1.76 39.76
N ALA A 249 -13.22 -0.56 39.87
CA ALA A 249 -13.41 0.12 41.15
C ALA A 249 -14.37 -0.63 42.08
N GLU A 250 -15.46 -1.20 41.54
CA GLU A 250 -16.38 -2.02 42.32
C GLU A 250 -15.73 -3.31 42.84
N LEU A 251 -14.90 -3.98 42.02
CA LEU A 251 -14.11 -5.14 42.46
C LEU A 251 -13.10 -4.79 43.55
N LEU A 252 -12.43 -3.63 43.46
CA LEU A 252 -11.49 -3.19 44.49
C LEU A 252 -12.20 -2.88 45.81
N ALA A 253 -13.40 -2.30 45.75
CA ALA A 253 -14.25 -2.06 46.92
C ALA A 253 -14.74 -3.37 47.55
N GLU A 254 -15.09 -4.37 46.73
CA GLU A 254 -15.54 -5.69 47.19
C GLU A 254 -14.40 -6.49 47.83
N LEU A 255 -13.17 -6.30 47.36
CA LEU A 255 -11.94 -6.86 47.96
C LEU A 255 -11.46 -6.09 49.19
N GLY A 256 -12.15 -5.01 49.58
CA GLY A 256 -11.83 -4.22 50.77
C GLY A 256 -10.50 -3.45 50.68
N LEU A 257 -10.01 -3.19 49.46
CA LEU A 257 -8.79 -2.43 49.19
C LEU A 257 -9.10 -0.94 49.01
N ASP A 258 -10.00 -0.40 49.81
CA ASP A 258 -10.28 1.03 49.88
C ASP A 258 -9.13 1.71 50.64
N ASP A 259 -8.22 2.34 49.91
CA ASP A 259 -7.03 2.97 50.48
C ASP A 259 -7.43 4.29 51.18
N SER A 260 -7.94 4.18 52.41
CA SER A 260 -8.30 5.32 53.25
C SER A 260 -7.15 5.73 54.21
N GLN A 261 -6.29 6.62 53.69
CA GLN A 261 -5.61 7.77 54.34
C GLN A 261 -4.78 7.62 55.65
N SER A 262 -3.51 8.06 55.63
CA SER A 262 -3.01 9.32 56.29
C SER A 262 -1.59 9.31 56.94
N LYS A 263 -0.96 10.50 56.89
CA LYS A 263 0.08 11.13 57.75
C LYS A 263 1.59 10.83 57.56
N VAL A 264 2.36 11.89 57.24
CA VAL A 264 3.47 12.43 58.08
C VAL A 264 3.55 13.97 57.95
N SER A 265 3.84 14.62 59.09
CA SER A 265 3.80 16.06 59.42
C SER A 265 5.11 16.84 59.18
N THR A 266 5.03 18.17 59.42
CA THR A 266 6.06 19.23 59.67
C THR A 266 6.43 20.14 58.48
N GLY A 267 6.46 21.48 58.56
CA GLY A 267 6.17 22.43 59.65
C GLY A 267 6.26 23.91 59.21
N SER A 268 5.54 24.76 59.95
CA SER A 268 5.71 26.20 60.24
C SER A 268 5.77 27.29 59.14
N ASN A 269 4.75 28.15 59.21
CA ASN A 269 4.82 29.61 59.47
C ASN A 269 4.45 30.66 58.38
N HIS A 270 3.53 31.51 58.84
CA HIS A 270 3.28 32.92 58.52
C HIS A 270 2.33 33.33 57.36
N VAL A 271 1.05 33.39 57.73
CA VAL A 271 0.14 34.55 57.67
C VAL A 271 0.69 35.83 57.00
N GLN A 272 0.02 36.30 55.93
CA GLN A 272 -0.65 37.61 55.94
C GLN A 272 -1.70 37.78 54.81
N ARG A 273 -2.87 38.29 55.21
CA ARG A 273 -4.04 38.60 54.41
C ARG A 273 -3.94 40.01 53.77
N SER A 274 -4.53 40.11 52.58
CA SER A 274 -5.42 41.20 52.09
C SER A 274 -4.83 42.55 51.66
N LYS A 275 -5.17 43.01 50.43
CA LYS A 275 -6.27 43.98 50.15
C LYS A 275 -6.33 44.46 48.68
N LYS A 276 -7.56 44.74 48.25
CA LYS A 276 -8.06 45.43 47.04
C LYS A 276 -7.41 46.80 46.76
N LYS A 277 -7.29 47.18 45.47
CA LYS A 277 -7.89 48.38 44.79
C LYS A 277 -7.38 48.44 43.33
N LYS A 278 -8.23 48.46 42.29
CA LYS A 278 -9.02 49.56 41.67
C LYS A 278 -8.18 50.68 40.99
N GLY A 279 -8.28 50.75 39.66
CA GLY A 279 -8.28 52.00 38.87
C GLY A 279 -7.05 52.30 37.99
N GLY A 280 -7.28 52.75 36.74
CA GLY A 280 -6.34 53.67 36.07
C GLY A 280 -6.07 53.47 34.58
N LYS A 281 -6.81 54.22 33.76
CA LYS A 281 -6.65 54.55 32.32
C LYS A 281 -5.21 54.80 31.78
N LYS A 282 -5.07 54.45 30.48
CA LYS A 282 -4.40 55.17 29.35
C LYS A 282 -2.92 55.57 29.47
N LYS A 283 -2.11 55.18 28.45
CA LYS A 283 -1.67 56.09 27.36
C LYS A 283 -0.86 55.37 26.26
N LYS A 284 -1.18 55.75 25.01
CA LYS A 284 -0.37 55.62 23.79
C LYS A 284 0.94 56.41 23.89
N ARG A 285 1.97 55.92 23.19
CA ARG A 285 2.96 56.61 22.32
C ARG A 285 4.14 55.65 22.16
N LYS A 286 4.80 55.49 21.01
CA LYS A 286 4.75 56.13 19.70
C LYS A 286 5.33 55.12 18.72
#